data_AF-M4ELK3-F1
#
_entry.id   AF-M4ELK3-F1
#
_cell.length_a   1.000
_cell.length_b   1.000
_cell.length_c   1.000
_cell.angle_alpha   90.00
_cell.angle_beta   90.00
_cell.angle_gamma   90.00
#
_symmetry.space_group_name_H-M   'P 1'
#
loop_
_entity.id
_entity.type
_entity.pdbx_description
1 polymer ?
#
loop_
_entity_poly.entity_id
_entity_poly.type
_entity_poly.pdbx_seq_one_letter_code
_entity_poly.pdbx_strand_id
1 'polypeptide(L)'
;MASTPMEGKWVQGEKPSARSVFSTAVVGKQIVIFGGEVDPSDLGHMGAGCFTAEAYGLDTETLEWRKWEDGFGSEEHPGPRGWCAFAAGSRDGKEGLLVYGGNSPSNDRLGDIFFFTPESC
;
A
#
# COMPACT_ATOMS: atom_id res chain seq x y z
N MET A 1 2.07 -17.71 15.45
CA MET A 1 2.13 -17.11 16.80
C MET A 1 2.16 -15.61 16.63
N ALA A 2 1.19 -14.88 17.17
CA ALA A 2 1.26 -13.42 17.21
C ALA A 2 2.34 -13.02 18.23
N SER A 3 3.33 -12.24 17.81
CA SER A 3 4.39 -11.73 18.68
C SER A 3 3.82 -10.78 19.72
N THR A 4 4.18 -10.98 21.00
CA THR A 4 3.86 -10.05 22.08
C THR A 4 4.50 -8.68 21.81
N PRO A 5 3.75 -7.56 21.80
CA PRO A 5 4.31 -6.23 21.59
C PRO A 5 5.19 -5.83 22.77
N MET A 6 6.24 -5.06 22.48
CA MET A 6 7.26 -4.64 23.44
C MET A 6 6.71 -3.83 24.63
N GLU A 7 5.49 -3.27 24.54
CA GLU A 7 4.89 -2.42 25.59
C GLU A 7 3.40 -2.72 25.86
N GLY A 8 2.87 -3.86 25.42
CA GLY A 8 1.44 -4.20 25.60
C GLY A 8 0.46 -3.37 24.75
N LYS A 9 0.95 -2.43 23.94
CA LYS A 9 0.15 -1.69 22.96
C LYS A 9 0.10 -2.46 21.64
N TRP A 10 -1.11 -2.76 21.20
CA TRP A 10 -1.39 -3.43 19.93
C TRP A 10 -1.91 -2.42 18.91
N VAL A 11 -1.61 -2.66 17.64
CA VAL A 11 -2.26 -1.96 16.54
C VAL A 11 -3.76 -2.26 16.52
N GLN A 12 -4.58 -1.28 16.13
CA GLN A 12 -6.05 -1.34 16.12
C GLN A 12 -6.60 -0.85 14.76
N GLY A 13 -7.92 -0.79 14.62
CA GLY A 13 -8.58 -0.28 13.41
C GLY A 13 -8.67 -1.28 12.26
N GLU A 14 -8.79 -0.76 11.04
CA GLU A 14 -8.99 -1.52 9.80
C GLU A 14 -7.67 -2.11 9.31
N LYS A 15 -7.16 -3.10 10.03
CA LYS A 15 -5.87 -3.72 9.71
C LYS A 15 -5.90 -4.42 8.34
N PRO A 16 -4.93 -4.16 7.45
CA PRO A 16 -4.83 -4.89 6.19
C PRO A 16 -4.62 -6.39 6.40
N SER A 17 -5.16 -7.20 5.48
CA SER A 17 -4.81 -8.61 5.38
C SER A 17 -3.29 -8.79 5.19
N ALA A 18 -2.77 -9.95 5.62
CA ALA A 18 -1.36 -10.28 5.43
C ALA A 18 -0.99 -10.18 3.93
N ARG A 19 0.12 -9.52 3.63
CA ARG A 19 0.56 -9.24 2.26
C ARG A 19 2.06 -9.02 2.18
N SER A 20 2.60 -9.14 0.98
CA SER A 20 4.01 -8.81 0.66
C SER A 20 4.09 -7.94 -0.59
N VAL A 21 5.29 -7.50 -0.98
CA VAL A 21 5.58 -6.78 -2.24
C VAL A 21 4.68 -5.57 -2.54
N PHE A 22 4.17 -4.94 -1.50
CA PHE A 22 3.40 -3.70 -1.55
C PHE A 22 4.32 -2.48 -1.64
N SER A 23 3.77 -1.37 -2.09
CA SER A 23 4.45 -0.06 -2.05
C SER A 23 4.29 0.59 -0.70
N THR A 24 5.29 1.34 -0.22
CA THR A 24 5.20 2.02 1.08
C THR A 24 6.00 3.32 1.15
N ALA A 25 5.48 4.29 1.91
CA ALA A 25 6.17 5.53 2.27
C ALA A 25 5.76 5.98 3.67
N VAL A 26 6.59 6.81 4.30
CA VAL A 26 6.23 7.55 5.51
C VAL A 26 5.83 8.97 5.09
N VAL A 27 4.63 9.41 5.50
CA VAL A 27 4.11 10.76 5.27
C VAL A 27 3.67 11.34 6.60
N GLY A 28 4.41 12.32 7.12
CA GLY A 28 4.25 12.78 8.50
C GLY A 28 4.37 11.62 9.50
N LYS A 29 3.29 11.36 10.25
CA LYS A 29 3.17 10.25 11.21
C LYS A 29 2.49 8.99 10.67
N GLN A 30 2.21 8.96 9.36
CA GLN A 30 1.52 7.84 8.72
C GLN A 30 2.54 6.96 8.00
N ILE A 31 2.53 5.66 8.29
CA ILE A 31 3.07 4.66 7.37
C ILE A 31 1.97 4.34 6.37
N VAL A 32 2.16 4.73 5.11
CA VAL A 32 1.23 4.44 4.02
C VAL A 32 1.68 3.19 3.30
N ILE A 33 0.74 2.30 2.99
CA ILE A 33 0.96 1.14 2.12
C ILE A 33 -0.07 1.13 1.00
N PHE A 34 0.32 0.60 -0.16
CA PHE A 34 -0.57 0.40 -1.30
C PHE A 34 -0.30 -0.94 -1.99
N GLY A 35 -1.37 -1.65 -2.32
CA GLY A 35 -1.36 -2.89 -3.10
C GLY A 35 -0.66 -4.05 -2.39
N GLY A 36 0.06 -4.84 -3.19
CA GLY A 36 0.80 -6.02 -2.74
C GLY A 36 0.11 -7.35 -3.03
N GLU A 37 0.85 -8.43 -2.80
CA GLU A 37 0.39 -9.80 -2.98
C GLU A 37 -0.20 -10.32 -1.67
N VAL A 38 -1.49 -10.67 -1.68
CA VAL A 38 -2.21 -11.24 -0.53
C VAL A 38 -2.24 -12.76 -0.55
N ASP A 39 -2.01 -13.36 -1.71
CA ASP A 39 -1.90 -14.82 -1.90
C ASP A 39 -0.85 -15.11 -2.98
N PRO A 40 0.25 -15.84 -2.69
CA PRO A 40 1.32 -16.07 -3.64
C PRO A 40 0.91 -17.00 -4.79
N SER A 41 1.51 -16.83 -5.96
CA SER A 41 1.28 -17.73 -7.10
C SER A 41 1.83 -19.14 -6.87
N ASP A 42 1.12 -20.16 -7.33
CA ASP A 42 1.61 -21.55 -7.41
C ASP A 42 2.84 -21.70 -8.32
N LEU A 43 3.10 -20.73 -9.21
CA LEU A 43 4.28 -20.68 -10.07
C LEU A 43 5.43 -19.88 -9.44
N GLY A 44 5.33 -19.50 -8.16
CA GLY A 44 6.27 -18.59 -7.51
C GLY A 44 6.36 -17.25 -8.25
N HIS A 45 7.57 -16.68 -8.38
CA HIS A 45 7.74 -15.37 -9.03
C HIS A 45 7.53 -15.37 -10.57
N MET A 46 7.24 -16.53 -11.17
CA MET A 46 6.92 -16.63 -12.60
C MET A 46 5.46 -16.28 -12.90
N GLY A 47 4.57 -16.45 -11.93
CA GLY A 47 3.15 -16.12 -12.06
C GLY A 47 2.78 -14.86 -11.29
N ALA A 48 1.62 -14.29 -11.62
CA ALA A 48 0.96 -13.34 -10.75
C ALA A 48 0.27 -14.11 -9.62
N GLY A 49 0.48 -13.70 -8.37
CA GLY A 49 -0.38 -14.08 -7.27
C GLY A 49 -1.67 -13.25 -7.25
N CYS A 50 -2.42 -13.33 -6.17
CA CYS A 50 -3.56 -12.45 -5.93
C CYS A 50 -3.04 -11.09 -5.45
N PHE A 51 -3.11 -10.07 -6.31
CA PHE A 51 -2.79 -8.70 -5.93
C PHE A 51 -4.02 -7.94 -5.46
N THR A 52 -3.86 -7.12 -4.42
CA THR A 52 -4.87 -6.17 -3.96
C THR A 52 -4.62 -4.78 -4.54
N ALA A 53 -5.66 -3.98 -4.57
CA ALA A 53 -5.64 -2.58 -5.01
C ALA A 53 -5.86 -1.61 -3.83
N GLU A 54 -5.79 -2.10 -2.60
CA GLU A 54 -6.14 -1.31 -1.42
C GLU A 54 -4.97 -0.44 -0.94
N ALA A 55 -5.29 0.76 -0.45
CA ALA A 55 -4.39 1.62 0.30
C ALA A 55 -4.76 1.64 1.79
N TYR A 56 -3.73 1.67 2.66
CA TYR A 56 -3.89 1.76 4.11
C TYR A 56 -2.89 2.74 4.70
N GLY A 57 -3.27 3.38 5.81
CA GLY A 57 -2.39 4.19 6.63
C GLY A 57 -2.36 3.67 8.07
N LEU A 58 -1.17 3.59 8.64
CA LEU A 58 -0.96 3.36 10.07
C LEU A 58 -0.47 4.65 10.70
N ASP A 59 -1.26 5.20 11.61
CA ASP A 59 -0.81 6.28 12.48
C ASP A 59 0.19 5.72 13.51
N THR A 60 1.44 6.16 13.46
CA THR A 60 2.49 5.62 14.34
C THR A 60 2.40 6.12 15.79
N GLU A 61 1.59 7.15 16.07
CA GLU A 61 1.36 7.65 17.43
C GLU A 61 0.19 6.93 18.10
N THR A 62 -0.92 6.74 17.38
CA THR A 62 -2.13 6.09 17.91
C THR A 62 -2.15 4.58 17.69
N LEU A 63 -1.31 4.06 16.80
CA LEU A 63 -1.27 2.67 16.35
C LEU A 63 -2.59 2.21 15.67
N GLU A 64 -3.32 3.14 15.08
CA GLU A 64 -4.58 2.86 14.38
C GLU A 64 -4.36 2.71 12.87
N TRP A 65 -4.82 1.60 12.31
CA TRP A 65 -4.94 1.40 10.87
C TRP A 65 -6.25 1.97 10.35
N ARG A 66 -6.18 2.61 9.18
CA ARG A 66 -7.35 3.04 8.42
C ARG A 66 -7.20 2.62 6.98
N LYS A 67 -8.30 2.14 6.38
CA LYS A 67 -8.36 1.94 4.94
C LYS A 67 -8.56 3.29 4.27
N TRP A 68 -7.81 3.55 3.21
CA TRP A 68 -8.00 4.73 2.38
C TRP A 68 -8.90 4.37 1.22
N GLU A 69 -9.91 5.20 1.02
CA GLU A 69 -10.77 5.13 -0.15
C GLU A 69 -10.23 6.11 -1.19
N ASP A 70 -10.47 5.79 -2.46
CA ASP A 70 -10.18 6.71 -3.54
C ASP A 70 -11.01 7.99 -3.34
N GLY A 71 -10.39 9.14 -3.62
CA GLY A 71 -11.09 10.43 -3.57
C GLY A 71 -12.38 10.37 -4.39
N PHE A 72 -13.45 10.98 -3.88
CA PHE A 72 -14.76 10.92 -4.54
C PHE A 72 -14.68 11.37 -6.01
N GLY A 73 -15.04 10.48 -6.94
CA GLY A 73 -15.00 10.76 -8.38
C GLY A 73 -13.62 10.59 -9.04
N SER A 74 -12.65 9.98 -8.34
CA SER A 74 -11.36 9.58 -8.92
C SER A 74 -11.54 8.51 -10.00
N GLU A 75 -11.23 8.84 -11.25
CA GLU A 75 -11.09 7.87 -12.34
C GLU A 75 -9.66 7.29 -12.42
N GLU A 76 -8.69 7.91 -11.73
CA GLU A 76 -7.29 7.51 -11.72
C GLU A 76 -6.97 6.64 -10.50
N HIS A 77 -7.23 5.34 -10.63
CA HIS A 77 -6.78 4.34 -9.66
C HIS A 77 -5.69 3.44 -10.27
N PRO A 78 -4.57 3.20 -9.57
CA PRO A 78 -3.55 2.23 -10.02
C PRO A 78 -4.09 0.81 -10.21
N GLY A 79 -5.22 0.43 -9.61
CA GLY A 79 -5.72 -0.94 -9.68
C GLY A 79 -4.81 -1.95 -8.97
N PRO A 80 -5.20 -3.23 -8.92
CA PRO A 80 -4.48 -4.25 -8.17
C PRO A 80 -3.09 -4.50 -8.75
N ARG A 81 -2.05 -4.41 -7.91
CA ARG A 81 -0.67 -4.63 -8.32
C ARG A 81 0.25 -4.93 -7.13
N GLY A 82 1.35 -5.62 -7.41
CA GLY A 82 2.46 -5.81 -6.48
C GLY A 82 3.79 -5.64 -7.21
N TRP A 83 4.91 -5.84 -6.50
CA TRP A 83 6.26 -5.80 -7.09
C TRP A 83 6.60 -4.45 -7.74
N CYS A 84 6.01 -3.37 -7.24
CA CYS A 84 6.23 -2.02 -7.76
C CYS A 84 7.57 -1.46 -7.27
N ALA A 85 8.15 -0.54 -8.04
CA ALA A 85 9.10 0.40 -7.49
C ALA A 85 8.33 1.53 -6.80
N PHE A 86 8.82 2.02 -5.66
CA PHE A 86 8.14 3.04 -4.90
C PHE A 86 9.12 3.94 -4.15
N ALA A 87 8.67 5.15 -3.84
CA ALA A 87 9.42 6.10 -3.02
C ALA A 87 8.48 7.08 -2.30
N ALA A 88 8.93 7.60 -1.17
CA ALA A 88 8.37 8.85 -0.64
C ALA A 88 8.79 10.02 -1.55
N GLY A 89 7.91 10.98 -1.75
CA GLY A 89 8.23 12.17 -2.54
C GLY A 89 7.29 13.33 -2.20
N SER A 90 7.47 14.43 -2.93
CA SER A 90 6.56 15.58 -2.87
C SER A 90 6.16 15.99 -4.29
N ARG A 91 4.87 16.27 -4.48
CA ARG A 91 4.30 16.78 -5.73
C ARG A 91 3.38 17.94 -5.39
N ASP A 92 3.56 19.08 -6.05
CA ASP A 92 2.77 20.30 -5.83
C ASP A 92 2.67 20.73 -4.35
N GLY A 93 3.78 20.55 -3.61
CA GLY A 93 3.89 20.90 -2.20
C GLY A 93 3.25 19.88 -1.23
N LYS A 94 2.74 18.76 -1.73
CA LYS A 94 2.14 17.70 -0.92
C LYS A 94 3.03 16.46 -0.88
N GLU A 95 3.31 15.97 0.32
CA GLU A 95 4.08 14.73 0.53
C GLU A 95 3.22 13.51 0.24
N GLY A 96 3.83 12.45 -0.29
CA GLY A 96 3.07 11.29 -0.74
C GLY A 96 3.91 10.09 -1.13
N LEU A 97 3.20 9.05 -1.57
CA LEU A 97 3.73 7.79 -2.06
C LEU A 97 3.73 7.80 -3.59
N LEU A 98 4.92 7.71 -4.19
CA LEU A 98 5.11 7.42 -5.60
C LEU A 98 5.07 5.91 -5.82
N VAL A 99 4.27 5.45 -6.78
CA VAL A 99 4.18 4.06 -7.24
C VAL A 99 4.50 4.02 -8.73
N TYR A 100 5.50 3.23 -9.13
CA TYR A 100 5.89 3.04 -10.52
C TYR A 100 5.83 1.57 -10.93
N GLY A 101 5.11 1.32 -12.03
CA GLY A 101 5.00 0.02 -12.66
C GLY A 101 4.42 -1.05 -11.74
N GLY A 102 5.09 -2.20 -11.69
CA GLY A 102 4.66 -3.39 -10.96
C GLY A 102 4.20 -4.53 -11.87
N ASN A 103 3.64 -5.56 -11.26
CA ASN A 103 3.00 -6.69 -11.94
C ASN A 103 1.49 -6.61 -11.78
N SER A 104 0.74 -6.80 -12.86
CA SER A 104 -0.72 -6.84 -12.86
C SER A 104 -1.25 -8.24 -12.50
N PRO A 105 -2.57 -8.40 -12.24
CA PRO A 105 -3.18 -9.72 -12.07
C PRO A 105 -3.15 -10.58 -13.33
N SER A 106 -3.02 -9.96 -14.51
CA SER A 106 -2.80 -10.67 -15.79
C SER A 106 -1.34 -11.07 -16.01
N ASN A 107 -0.46 -10.84 -15.03
CA ASN A 107 0.98 -11.08 -15.07
C ASN A 107 1.73 -10.19 -16.08
N ASP A 108 1.15 -9.04 -16.43
CA ASP A 108 1.77 -8.04 -17.28
C ASP A 108 2.64 -7.09 -16.45
N ARG A 109 3.75 -6.65 -17.03
CA ARG A 109 4.60 -5.60 -16.43
C ARG A 109 4.07 -4.23 -16.81
N LEU A 110 3.83 -3.44 -15.78
CA LEU A 110 3.27 -2.10 -15.91
C LEU A 110 4.40 -1.06 -15.96
N GLY A 111 4.14 0.08 -16.60
CA GLY A 111 5.09 1.20 -16.75
C GLY A 111 4.47 2.58 -16.47
N ASP A 112 3.28 2.59 -15.90
CA ASP A 112 2.56 3.77 -15.43
C ASP A 112 3.13 4.27 -14.08
N ILE A 113 2.81 5.52 -13.75
CA ILE A 113 3.26 6.18 -12.52
C ILE A 113 2.06 6.83 -11.82
N PHE A 114 1.96 6.62 -10.52
CA PHE A 114 0.94 7.21 -9.66
C PHE A 114 1.60 7.91 -8.48
N PHE A 115 0.94 8.94 -7.98
CA PHE A 115 1.37 9.65 -6.78
C PHE A 115 0.17 9.80 -5.84
N PHE A 116 0.17 9.03 -4.76
CA PHE A 116 -0.86 9.07 -3.74
C PHE A 116 -0.48 10.08 -2.66
N THR A 117 -1.38 11.00 -2.35
CA THR A 117 -1.23 11.96 -1.25
C THR A 117 -2.29 11.66 -0.20
N PRO A 118 -1.92 11.20 1.01
CA PRO A 118 -2.89 11.07 2.09
C PRO A 118 -3.39 12.46 2.51
N GLU A 119 -4.70 12.63 2.66
CA GLU A 119 -5.27 13.82 3.28
C GLU A 119 -4.77 13.96 4.73
N SER A 120 -4.36 15.16 5.12
CA SER A 120 -4.04 15.43 6.52
C SER A 120 -5.30 15.26 7.38
N CYS A 121 -5.26 14.31 8.33
CA CYS A 121 -6.27 14.19 9.38
C CYS A 121 -6.28 15.42 10.31
#